data_AF-A0A447S216-F1
#
_entry.id   AF-A0A447S216-F1
#
_cell.length_a   1.000
_cell.length_b   1.000
_cell.length_c   1.000
_cell.angle_alpha   90.00
_cell.angle_beta   90.00
_cell.angle_gamma   90.00
#
_symmetry.space_group_name_H-M   'P 1'
#
loop_
_entity.id
_entity.type
_entity.pdbx_description
1 polymer ?
#
loop_
_entity_poly.entity_id
_entity_poly.type
_entity_poly.pdbx_seq_one_letter_code
_entity_poly.pdbx_strand_id
1 'polypeptide(L)' 'MPFFSHELETLCREAGVQLLISCTDENPGQESVVVNNMIARQVDGLIVASCMHSDADYQKLSEQLPVGAV' A
#
# COMPACT_ATOMS: atom_id res chain seq x y z
N MET A 1 -12.75 13.37 2.60
CA MET A 1 -11.65 13.71 1.67
C MET A 1 -11.72 12.82 0.40
N PRO A 2 -12.72 12.98 -0.49
CA PRO A 2 -12.79 12.17 -1.73
C PRO A 2 -11.98 12.75 -2.91
N PHE A 3 -11.55 14.02 -2.83
CA PHE A 3 -10.86 14.69 -3.94
C PHE A 3 -9.44 14.17 -4.16
N PHE A 4 -8.68 13.94 -3.08
CA PHE A 4 -7.29 13.50 -3.18
C PHE A 4 -7.13 12.13 -3.86
N SER A 5 -8.02 11.17 -3.54
CA SER A 5 -7.99 9.85 -4.17
C SER A 5 -8.31 9.92 -5.67
N HIS A 6 -9.16 10.85 -6.10
CA HIS A 6 -9.57 10.96 -7.49
C HIS A 6 -8.46 11.50 -8.40
N GLU A 7 -7.74 12.53 -7.96
CA GLU A 7 -6.58 13.05 -8.69
C GLU A 7 -5.46 12.00 -8.76
N LEU A 8 -5.17 11.33 -7.64
CA LEU A 8 -4.16 10.28 -7.59
C LEU A 8 -4.52 9.11 -8.52
N GLU A 9 -5.78 8.66 -8.52
CA GLU A 9 -6.25 7.60 -9.40
C GLU A 9 -6.12 8.00 -10.88
N THR A 10 -6.40 9.26 -11.21
CA THR A 10 -6.26 9.77 -12.58
C THR A 10 -4.81 9.75 -13.03
N LEU A 11 -3.88 10.23 -12.20
CA LEU A 11 -2.44 10.18 -12.48
C LEU A 11 -1.94 8.74 -12.65
N CYS A 12 -2.34 7.83 -11.76
CA CYS A 12 -2.00 6.41 -11.85
C CYS A 12 -2.51 5.79 -13.16
N ARG A 13 -3.77 6.08 -13.52
CA ARG A 13 -4.38 5.60 -14.75
C ARG A 13 -3.69 6.15 -16.00
N GLU A 14 -3.29 7.42 -16.01
CA GLU A 14 -2.50 8.01 -17.09
C GLU A 14 -1.11 7.37 -17.23
N ALA A 15 -0.51 6.94 -16.11
CA ALA A 15 0.73 6.17 -16.09
C ALA A 15 0.54 4.68 -16.43
N GLY A 16 -0.70 4.22 -16.69
CA GLY A 16 -1.00 2.84 -17.05
C GLY A 16 -1.04 1.86 -15.86
N VAL A 17 -1.14 2.37 -14.63
CA VAL A 17 -1.20 1.55 -13.40
C VAL A 17 -2.56 1.69 -12.71
N GLN A 18 -2.96 0.64 -11.98
CA GLN A 18 -4.19 0.65 -11.18
C GLN A 18 -3.87 1.03 -9.73
N LEU A 19 -4.55 2.06 -9.22
CA LEU A 19 -4.43 2.46 -7.82
C LEU A 19 -5.39 1.64 -6.94
N LEU A 20 -4.85 1.02 -5.89
CA LEU A 20 -5.62 0.40 -4.81
C LEU A 20 -5.32 1.12 -3.50
N ILE A 21 -6.35 1.67 -2.85
CA ILE A 21 -6.22 2.36 -1.56
C ILE A 21 -6.90 1.52 -0.49
N SER A 22 -6.29 1.41 0.69
CA SER A 22 -6.90 0.81 1.87
C SER A 22 -6.48 1.59 3.10
N CYS A 23 -7.40 1.75 4.04
CA CYS A 23 -7.15 2.36 5.35
C CYS A 23 -6.98 1.24 6.38
N THR A 24 -6.06 1.42 7.31
CA THR A 24 -5.80 0.48 8.42
C THR A 24 -6.39 0.96 9.73
N ASP A 25 -6.99 2.17 9.74
CA ASP A 25 -7.49 2.88 10.93
C ASP A 25 -6.46 2.90 12.08
N GLU A 26 -5.18 3.03 11.74
CA GLU A 26 -4.03 2.99 12.68
C GLU A 26 -3.99 1.73 13.55
N ASN A 27 -4.55 0.62 13.04
CA ASN A 27 -4.58 -0.66 13.72
C ASN A 27 -3.53 -1.62 13.13
N PRO A 28 -2.49 -2.01 13.91
CA PRO A 28 -1.44 -2.93 13.48
C PRO A 28 -1.96 -4.27 12.93
N GLY A 29 -3.02 -4.80 13.53
CA GLY A 29 -3.65 -6.05 13.08
C GLY A 29 -4.34 -5.91 11.73
N GLN A 30 -5.00 -4.77 11.48
CA GLN A 30 -5.63 -4.50 10.19
C GLN A 30 -4.59 -4.23 9.10
N GLU A 31 -3.49 -3.55 9.44
CA GLU A 31 -2.40 -3.29 8.51
C GLU A 31 -1.85 -4.58 7.91
N SER A 32 -1.55 -5.56 8.76
CA SER A 32 -1.09 -6.88 8.32
C SER A 32 -2.08 -7.56 7.37
N VAL A 33 -3.39 -7.47 7.64
CA VAL A 33 -4.45 -8.06 6.79
C VAL A 33 -4.53 -7.34 5.44
N VAL A 34 -4.50 -6.02 5.44
CA VAL A 34 -4.56 -5.19 4.23
C VAL A 34 -3.35 -5.46 3.33
N VAL A 35 -2.13 -5.48 3.90
CA VAL A 35 -0.90 -5.78 3.17
C VAL A 35 -0.97 -7.16 2.52
N ASN A 36 -1.39 -8.19 3.27
CA ASN A 36 -1.56 -9.54 2.72
C ASN A 36 -2.60 -9.59 1.59
N ASN A 37 -3.71 -8.83 1.70
CA ASN A 37 -4.70 -8.74 0.63
C ASN A 37 -4.14 -8.07 -0.64
N MET A 38 -3.28 -7.05 -0.50
CA MET A 38 -2.62 -6.41 -1.65
C MET A 38 -1.63 -7.38 -2.32
N ILE A 39 -0.84 -8.10 -1.54
CA ILE A 39 0.09 -9.13 -2.05
C ILE A 39 -0.68 -10.23 -2.80
N ALA A 40 -1.79 -10.71 -2.24
CA ALA A 40 -2.62 -11.73 -2.87
C ALA A 40 -3.23 -11.26 -4.21
N ARG A 41 -3.39 -9.96 -4.40
CA ARG A 41 -3.81 -9.34 -5.67
C ARG A 41 -2.66 -9.11 -6.65
N GLN A 42 -1.44 -9.51 -6.28
CA GLN A 42 -0.24 -9.40 -7.11
C GLN A 42 0.03 -7.95 -7.55
N VAL A 43 -0.08 -6.99 -6.63
CA VAL A 43 0.29 -5.60 -6.92
C VAL A 43 1.78 -5.51 -7.26
N ASP A 44 2.11 -4.64 -8.21
CA ASP A 44 3.50 -4.43 -8.68
C ASP A 44 4.34 -3.58 -7.71
N GLY A 45 3.71 -2.94 -6.73
CA GLY A 45 4.37 -2.11 -5.75
C GLY A 45 3.42 -1.71 -4.62
N LEU A 46 3.99 -1.34 -3.48
CA LEU A 46 3.24 -0.99 -2.28
C LEU A 46 3.80 0.28 -1.64
N ILE A 47 2.91 1.20 -1.28
CA ILE A 47 3.23 2.40 -0.51
C ILE A 47 2.48 2.30 0.82
N VAL A 48 3.20 2.41 1.94
CA VAL A 48 2.61 2.22 3.27
C VAL A 48 2.96 3.39 4.20
N ALA A 49 1.94 4.00 4.80
CA ALA A 49 2.09 4.84 5.98
C ALA A 49 1.85 3.95 7.21
N SER A 50 2.91 3.30 7.70
CA SER A 50 2.81 2.23 8.69
C SER A 50 2.62 2.76 10.11
N CYS A 51 1.77 2.09 10.90
CA CYS A 51 1.67 2.28 12.35
C CYS A 51 2.46 1.22 13.15
N MET A 52 3.21 0.36 12.46
CA MET A 52 4.01 -0.70 13.07
C MET A 52 5.27 -0.13 13.74
N HIS A 53 5.71 -0.76 14.82
CA HIS A 53 6.92 -0.36 15.56
C HIS A 53 8.21 -0.94 14.93
N SER A 54 8.10 -1.70 13.85
CA SER A 54 9.21 -2.42 13.22
C SER A 54 8.95 -2.57 11.73
N ASP A 55 9.99 -2.32 10.93
CA ASP A 55 9.94 -2.45 9.47
C ASP A 55 10.38 -3.84 8.98
N ALA A 56 10.65 -4.78 9.90
CA ALA A 56 11.25 -6.08 9.57
C ALA A 56 10.41 -6.89 8.56
N ASP A 57 9.07 -6.80 8.65
CA ASP A 57 8.17 -7.49 7.72
C ASP A 57 8.19 -6.83 6.32
N TYR A 58 8.28 -5.49 6.27
CA TYR A 58 8.40 -4.74 5.02
C TYR A 58 9.75 -4.91 4.34
N GLN A 59 10.83 -5.08 5.11
CA GLN A 59 12.15 -5.40 4.56
C GLN A 59 12.13 -6.74 3.82
N LYS A 60 11.56 -7.79 4.42
CA LYS A 60 11.39 -9.08 3.74
C LYS A 60 10.47 -8.96 2.53
N LEU A 61 9.43 -8.13 2.61
CA LEU A 61 8.52 -7.90 1.50
C LEU A 61 9.21 -7.18 0.33
N SER A 62 10.15 -6.28 0.63
CA SER A 62 10.91 -5.51 -0.37
C SER A 62 11.77 -6.38 -1.29
N GLU A 63 12.08 -7.62 -0.88
CA GLU A 63 12.77 -8.61 -1.71
C GLU A 63 11.87 -9.17 -2.83
N GLN A 64 10.54 -9.04 -2.69
CA GLN A 64 9.55 -9.59 -3.62
C GLN A 64 8.82 -8.51 -4.43
N LEU A 65 8.55 -7.35 -3.83
CA LEU A 65 7.96 -6.20 -4.52
C LEU A 65 8.53 -4.88 -3.98
N PRO A 66 8.63 -3.82 -4.78
CA PRO A 66 9.02 -2.50 -4.30
C PRO A 66 8.07 -1.99 -3.19
N VAL A 67 8.63 -1.67 -2.02
CA VAL A 67 7.89 -1.09 -0.89
C VAL A 67 8.45 0.30 -0.58
N GLY A 68 7.60 1.31 -0.54
CA GLY A 68 7.92 2.68 -0.13
C GLY A 68 7.16 3.10 1.13
N ALA A 69 7.77 3.92 1.98
CA ALA A 69 7.13 4.55 3.13
C ALA A 69 6.79 6.02 2.85
N VAL A 70 5.69 6.52 3.40
CA VAL A 70 5.25 7.94 3.31
C VAL A 70 5.07 8.52 4.70
#